data_AF-A0A2X1IWG6-F1
#
_entry.id   AF-A0A2X1IWG6-F1
#
_cell.length_a   1.000
_cell.length_b   1.000
_cell.length_c   1.000
_cell.angle_alpha   90.00
_cell.angle_beta   90.00
_cell.angle_gamma   90.00
#
_symmetry.space_group_name_H-M   'P 1'
#
loop_
_entity.id
_entity.type
_entity.pdbx_description
1 polymer ?
#
loop_
_entity_poly.entity_id
_entity_poly.type
_entity_poly.pdbx_seq_one_letter_code
_entity_poly.pdbx_strand_id
1 'polypeptide(L)'
;MLVQFAIMGSVLAEEVVEIPNPRVALLNIGEEEVKGLDSIRDASAVLKTIPSINYIGYLEANELLTGKTDVLVCDGFTGNVTLKTMEGVVRMFLSLLKSQGEGKKRSWWLLLLKRWLQKSLTRRFSHLNPDQYNGACLLGLRGTVIKSHGAANQRAFAVAIEQAVQAVQRQVPQRIAARLESVYPAGFELLDGGKSGTLR
;
A
#
# COMPACT_ATOMS: atom_id res chain seq x y z
N MET A 1 1.46 -13.11 -10.84
CA MET A 1 1.82 -11.69 -10.63
C MET A 1 1.58 -11.22 -9.19
N LEU A 2 0.37 -11.37 -8.61
CA LEU A 2 0.08 -10.89 -7.23
C LEU A 2 1.00 -11.49 -6.16
N VAL A 3 1.40 -12.76 -6.30
CA VAL A 3 2.38 -13.39 -5.38
C VAL A 3 3.71 -12.65 -5.37
N GLN A 4 4.22 -12.23 -6.54
CA GLN A 4 5.45 -11.45 -6.63
C GLN A 4 5.27 -10.07 -5.99
N PHE A 5 4.11 -9.43 -6.16
CA PHE A 5 3.80 -8.15 -5.51
C PHE A 5 3.78 -8.28 -3.98
N ALA A 6 3.21 -9.37 -3.46
CA ALA A 6 3.22 -9.69 -2.04
C ALA A 6 4.64 -9.85 -1.49
N ILE A 7 5.50 -10.60 -2.20
CA ILE A 7 6.90 -10.80 -1.80
C ILE A 7 7.66 -9.48 -1.83
N MET A 8 7.55 -8.72 -2.93
CA MET A 8 8.24 -7.43 -3.08
C MET A 8 7.76 -6.41 -2.05
N GLY A 9 6.45 -6.34 -1.80
CA GLY A 9 5.88 -5.46 -0.79
C GLY A 9 6.30 -5.84 0.63
N SER A 10 6.36 -7.14 0.94
CA SER A 10 6.86 -7.65 2.22
C SER A 10 8.31 -7.24 2.45
N VAL A 11 9.18 -7.43 1.46
CA VAL A 11 10.58 -6.98 1.54
C VAL A 11 10.66 -5.46 1.69
N LEU A 12 9.88 -4.69 0.94
CA LEU A 12 9.90 -3.23 1.09
C LEU A 12 9.45 -2.78 2.50
N ALA A 13 8.42 -3.40 3.06
CA ALA A 13 7.92 -3.08 4.40
C ALA A 13 8.92 -3.47 5.50
N GLU A 14 9.53 -4.65 5.37
CA GLU A 14 10.59 -5.11 6.27
C GLU A 14 11.81 -4.19 6.18
N GLU A 15 12.24 -3.89 4.95
CA GLU A 15 13.53 -3.25 4.70
C GLU A 15 13.49 -1.75 4.75
N VAL A 16 12.44 -1.06 4.32
CA VAL A 16 12.40 0.41 4.29
C VAL A 16 11.55 0.96 5.42
N VAL A 17 10.41 0.32 5.68
CA VAL A 17 9.47 0.75 6.74
C VAL A 17 9.84 0.17 8.11
N GLU A 18 10.81 -0.76 8.16
CA GLU A 18 11.32 -1.38 9.39
C GLU A 18 10.24 -2.13 10.18
N ILE A 19 9.28 -2.74 9.47
CA ILE A 19 8.25 -3.57 10.08
C ILE A 19 8.75 -5.01 10.09
N PRO A 20 9.16 -5.57 11.24
CA PRO A 20 9.58 -6.96 11.30
C PRO A 20 8.36 -7.86 11.01
N ASN A 21 8.56 -8.85 10.13
CA ASN A 21 7.52 -9.82 9.77
C ASN A 21 6.18 -9.19 9.33
N PRO A 22 6.16 -8.34 8.28
CA PRO A 22 5.01 -7.53 7.93
C PRO A 22 3.83 -8.39 7.48
N ARG A 23 2.63 -8.09 7.99
CA ARG A 23 1.39 -8.80 7.63
C ARG A 23 1.00 -8.45 6.21
N VAL A 24 0.88 -9.47 5.37
CA VAL A 24 0.53 -9.34 3.96
C VAL A 24 -0.88 -9.86 3.72
N ALA A 25 -1.71 -9.08 3.05
CA ALA A 25 -3.07 -9.47 2.69
C ALA A 25 -3.33 -9.24 1.19
N LEU A 26 -4.25 -10.01 0.62
CA LEU A 26 -4.80 -9.73 -0.72
C LEU A 26 -6.12 -8.95 -0.56
N LEU A 27 -6.26 -7.85 -1.28
CA LEU A 27 -7.52 -7.11 -1.35
C LEU A 27 -8.57 -7.96 -2.07
N ASN A 28 -9.72 -8.16 -1.44
CA ASN A 28 -10.82 -8.94 -2.00
C ASN A 28 -12.18 -8.31 -1.70
N ILE A 29 -13.23 -8.81 -2.36
CA ILE A 29 -14.63 -8.40 -2.17
C ILE A 29 -15.29 -9.08 -0.95
N GLY A 30 -14.56 -9.95 -0.27
CA GLY A 30 -14.99 -10.62 0.96
C GLY A 30 -13.86 -11.45 1.57
N GLU A 31 -13.99 -11.78 2.85
CA GLU A 31 -13.03 -12.61 3.58
C GLU A 31 -13.14 -14.12 3.22
N GLU A 32 -14.25 -14.55 2.61
CA GLU A 32 -14.48 -15.96 2.31
C GLU A 32 -13.65 -16.48 1.12
N GLU A 33 -13.14 -17.72 1.23
CA GLU A 33 -12.23 -18.31 0.24
C GLU A 33 -12.79 -18.40 -1.18
N VAL A 34 -14.11 -18.51 -1.31
CA VAL A 34 -14.83 -18.65 -2.58
C VAL A 34 -15.01 -17.32 -3.31
N LYS A 35 -14.91 -16.18 -2.62
CA LYS A 35 -15.17 -14.86 -3.21
C LYS A 35 -13.95 -14.31 -3.92
N GLY A 36 -14.20 -13.46 -4.92
CA GLY A 36 -13.16 -12.78 -5.69
C GLY A 36 -12.89 -13.40 -7.06
N LEU A 37 -11.88 -12.85 -7.73
CA LEU A 37 -11.42 -13.30 -9.03
C LEU A 37 -10.52 -14.54 -8.89
N ASP A 38 -10.46 -15.37 -9.93
CA ASP A 38 -9.57 -16.55 -9.96
C ASP A 38 -8.11 -16.16 -9.65
N SER A 39 -7.63 -15.06 -10.22
CA SER A 39 -6.27 -14.56 -9.99
C SER A 39 -5.94 -14.26 -8.53
N ILE A 40 -6.93 -13.85 -7.74
CA ILE A 40 -6.77 -13.60 -6.29
C ILE A 40 -6.75 -14.93 -5.54
N ARG A 41 -7.64 -15.86 -5.89
CA ARG A 41 -7.69 -17.21 -5.29
C ARG A 41 -6.42 -18.00 -5.57
N ASP A 42 -5.94 -17.98 -6.80
CA ASP A 42 -4.69 -18.64 -7.21
C ASP A 42 -3.49 -18.06 -6.45
N ALA A 43 -3.43 -16.73 -6.33
CA ALA A 43 -2.37 -16.07 -5.57
C ALA A 43 -2.44 -16.43 -4.07
N SER A 44 -3.64 -16.50 -3.50
CA SER A 44 -3.86 -16.92 -2.11
C SER A 44 -3.37 -18.35 -1.87
N ALA A 45 -3.71 -19.28 -2.77
CA ALA A 45 -3.29 -20.66 -2.68
C ALA A 45 -1.75 -20.79 -2.67
N VAL A 46 -1.05 -20.03 -3.52
CA VAL A 46 0.42 -20.00 -3.55
C VAL A 46 1.00 -19.29 -2.33
N LEU A 47 0.44 -18.17 -1.88
CA LEU A 47 0.98 -17.43 -0.73
C LEU A 47 0.91 -18.23 0.57
N LYS A 48 -0.12 -19.07 0.75
CA LYS A 48 -0.23 -19.98 1.90
C LYS A 48 0.90 -21.00 1.99
N THR A 49 1.56 -21.33 0.87
CA THR A 49 2.64 -22.33 0.86
C THR A 49 4.03 -21.72 1.09
N ILE A 50 4.14 -20.39 1.19
CA ILE A 50 5.41 -19.68 1.33
C ILE A 50 5.63 -19.29 2.81
N PRO A 51 6.43 -20.03 3.58
CA PRO A 51 6.59 -19.79 5.03
C PRO A 51 7.34 -18.49 5.35
N SER A 52 8.08 -17.92 4.39
CA SER A 52 8.82 -16.68 4.57
C SER A 52 7.96 -15.42 4.43
N ILE A 53 6.65 -15.56 4.21
CA ILE A 53 5.70 -14.45 4.08
C ILE A 53 4.63 -14.62 5.16
N ASN A 54 4.43 -13.57 5.97
CA ASN A 54 3.34 -13.51 6.94
C ASN A 54 2.01 -13.19 6.25
N TYR A 55 1.50 -14.16 5.49
CA TYR A 55 0.23 -14.03 4.77
C TYR A 55 -0.96 -14.22 5.71
N ILE A 56 -1.76 -13.17 5.88
CA ILE A 56 -2.92 -13.15 6.80
C ILE A 56 -4.26 -13.40 6.09
N GLY A 57 -4.25 -13.69 4.79
CA GLY A 57 -5.45 -13.98 4.01
C GLY A 57 -6.00 -12.77 3.26
N TYR A 58 -7.33 -12.72 3.16
CA TYR A 58 -8.04 -11.65 2.46
C TYR A 58 -8.38 -10.49 3.38
N LEU A 59 -8.49 -9.30 2.78
CA LEU A 59 -8.94 -8.10 3.46
C LEU A 59 -9.88 -7.30 2.54
N GLU A 60 -10.98 -6.81 3.11
CA GLU A 60 -11.96 -6.00 2.40
C GLU A 60 -11.58 -4.52 2.34
N ALA A 61 -12.10 -3.79 1.36
CA ALA A 61 -11.77 -2.38 1.15
C ALA A 61 -12.20 -1.47 2.32
N ASN A 62 -13.26 -1.80 3.06
CA ASN A 62 -13.68 -1.07 4.26
C ASN A 62 -12.66 -1.19 5.41
N GLU A 63 -11.79 -2.20 5.37
CA GLU A 63 -10.80 -2.45 6.41
C GLU A 63 -9.43 -1.83 6.13
N LEU A 64 -9.27 -1.16 4.98
CA LEU A 64 -8.03 -0.54 4.51
C LEU A 64 -7.30 0.30 5.56
N LEU A 65 -8.06 1.02 6.40
CA LEU A 65 -7.54 1.98 7.38
C LEU A 65 -7.62 1.48 8.83
N THR A 66 -7.88 0.18 9.04
CA THR A 66 -8.06 -0.40 10.38
C THR A 66 -6.74 -0.80 11.05
N GLY A 67 -5.62 -0.83 10.32
CA GLY A 67 -4.33 -1.28 10.82
C GLY A 67 -4.19 -2.81 10.92
N LYS A 68 -5.10 -3.57 10.30
CA LYS A 68 -5.07 -5.04 10.24
C LYS A 68 -3.96 -5.61 9.33
N THR A 69 -3.48 -4.83 8.37
CA THR A 69 -2.45 -5.24 7.40
C THR A 69 -1.35 -4.19 7.29
N ASP A 70 -0.14 -4.63 6.96
CA ASP A 70 1.02 -3.77 6.71
C ASP A 70 1.29 -3.66 5.19
N VAL A 71 1.00 -4.73 4.44
CA VAL A 71 1.12 -4.80 2.98
C VAL A 71 -0.18 -5.33 2.40
N LEU A 72 -0.91 -4.48 1.67
CA LEU A 72 -2.10 -4.89 0.94
C LEU A 72 -1.81 -4.98 -0.57
N VAL A 73 -2.14 -6.12 -1.16
CA VAL A 73 -1.80 -6.44 -2.54
C VAL A 73 -3.07 -6.50 -3.37
N CYS A 74 -3.03 -5.88 -4.54
CA CYS A 74 -4.11 -5.89 -5.53
C CYS A 74 -3.54 -5.74 -6.94
N ASP A 75 -4.38 -5.92 -7.96
CA ASP A 75 -4.02 -5.56 -9.32
C ASP A 75 -3.97 -4.02 -9.50
N GLY A 76 -3.30 -3.57 -10.57
CA GLY A 76 -3.06 -2.15 -10.79
C GLY A 76 -4.34 -1.33 -11.05
N PHE A 77 -5.40 -1.94 -11.59
CA PHE A 77 -6.67 -1.23 -11.79
C PHE A 77 -7.37 -1.02 -10.45
N THR A 78 -7.56 -2.09 -9.67
CA THR A 78 -8.20 -2.03 -8.36
C THR A 78 -7.43 -1.13 -7.39
N GLY A 79 -6.09 -1.20 -7.39
CA GLY A 79 -5.24 -0.35 -6.56
C GLY A 79 -5.37 1.14 -6.90
N ASN A 80 -5.41 1.49 -8.18
CA ASN A 80 -5.54 2.88 -8.63
C ASN A 80 -6.94 3.45 -8.30
N VAL A 81 -8.00 2.67 -8.52
CA VAL A 81 -9.36 3.06 -8.13
C VAL A 81 -9.44 3.26 -6.62
N THR A 82 -8.90 2.33 -5.84
CA THR A 82 -8.86 2.41 -4.37
C THR A 82 -8.13 3.66 -3.89
N LEU A 83 -6.90 3.89 -4.38
CA LEU A 83 -6.09 5.04 -3.98
C LEU A 83 -6.78 6.38 -4.31
N LYS A 84 -7.30 6.54 -5.53
CA LYS A 84 -8.01 7.76 -5.94
C LYS A 84 -9.30 7.98 -5.17
N THR A 85 -10.01 6.90 -4.83
CA THR A 85 -11.20 6.99 -3.99
C THR A 85 -10.83 7.52 -2.61
N MET A 86 -9.79 6.97 -1.98
CA MET A 86 -9.31 7.44 -0.68
C MET A 86 -8.85 8.90 -0.72
N GLU A 87 -8.10 9.30 -1.74
CA GLU A 87 -7.70 10.70 -1.92
C GLU A 87 -8.91 11.63 -2.09
N GLY A 88 -9.93 11.21 -2.86
CA GLY A 88 -11.17 11.96 -3.06
C GLY A 88 -11.96 12.14 -1.76
N VAL A 89 -12.11 11.06 -0.98
CA VAL A 89 -12.77 11.08 0.33
C VAL A 89 -12.04 12.02 1.29
N VAL A 90 -10.71 11.93 1.38
CA VAL A 90 -9.91 12.84 2.23
C VAL A 90 -10.08 14.30 1.81
N ARG A 91 -10.05 14.60 0.50
CA ARG A 91 -10.29 15.95 -0.02
C ARG A 91 -11.70 16.47 0.33
N MET A 92 -12.72 15.62 0.24
CA MET A 92 -14.09 15.95 0.62
C MET A 92 -14.21 16.27 2.11
N PHE A 93 -13.62 15.45 2.99
CA PHE A 93 -13.63 15.74 4.44
C PHE A 93 -12.92 17.06 4.76
N LEU A 94 -11.77 17.33 4.13
CA LEU A 94 -11.04 18.58 4.32
C LEU A 94 -11.83 19.81 3.81
N SER A 95 -12.62 19.67 2.73
CA SER A 95 -13.45 20.78 2.23
C SER A 95 -14.62 21.09 3.17
N LEU A 96 -15.28 20.07 3.73
CA LEU A 96 -16.35 20.23 4.72
C LEU A 96 -15.85 20.91 6.01
N LEU A 97 -14.62 20.62 6.44
CA LEU A 97 -14.01 21.28 7.60
C LEU A 97 -13.67 22.75 7.35
N LYS A 98 -13.37 23.13 6.09
CA LYS A 98 -13.08 24.51 5.69
C LYS A 98 -14.38 25.32 5.54
N SER A 99 -15.43 24.75 4.94
CA SER A 99 -16.70 25.46 4.66
C SER A 99 -17.50 25.83 5.92
N GLN A 100 -17.34 25.11 7.04
CA GLN A 100 -17.91 25.51 8.33
C GLN A 100 -17.23 26.76 8.96
N GLY A 101 -16.26 27.38 8.29
CA GLY A 101 -15.48 28.50 8.78
C GLY A 101 -16.06 29.90 8.53
N GLU A 102 -16.99 30.07 7.59
CA GLU A 102 -17.26 31.40 7.00
C GLU A 102 -18.59 32.04 7.43
N GLY A 103 -19.43 31.38 8.24
CA GLY A 103 -20.84 31.79 8.36
C GLY A 103 -21.43 32.21 9.72
N LYS A 104 -20.78 32.05 10.88
CA LYS A 104 -21.48 32.35 12.17
C LYS A 104 -20.54 32.79 13.29
N LYS A 105 -20.96 33.86 14.02
CA LYS A 105 -20.35 34.42 15.24
C LYS A 105 -19.77 33.31 16.12
N ARG A 106 -18.44 33.15 16.07
CA ARG A 106 -17.74 32.00 16.64
C ARG A 106 -17.56 32.23 18.13
N SER A 107 -18.39 31.57 18.91
CA SER A 107 -18.24 31.45 20.36
C SER A 107 -16.80 31.04 20.70
N TRP A 108 -16.13 31.81 21.56
CA TRP A 108 -14.71 31.65 21.94
C TRP A 108 -14.35 30.23 22.43
N TRP A 109 -15.31 29.51 23.01
CA TRP A 109 -15.16 28.13 23.45
C TRP A 109 -15.05 27.12 22.28
N LEU A 110 -15.70 27.38 21.14
CA LEU A 110 -15.56 26.57 19.92
C LEU A 110 -14.18 26.76 19.27
N LEU A 111 -13.55 27.93 19.44
CA LEU A 111 -12.16 28.17 19.00
C LEU A 111 -11.17 27.39 19.86
N LEU A 112 -11.37 27.34 21.19
CA LEU A 112 -10.55 26.53 22.09
C LEU A 112 -10.73 25.04 21.82
N LEU A 113 -11.98 24.59 21.63
CA LEU A 113 -12.27 23.20 21.28
C LEU A 113 -11.67 22.85 19.92
N LYS A 114 -11.81 23.72 18.90
CA LYS A 114 -11.18 23.53 17.58
C LYS A 114 -9.66 23.50 17.67
N ARG A 115 -9.04 24.33 18.52
CA ARG A 115 -7.58 24.40 18.70
C ARG A 115 -7.05 23.18 19.45
N TRP A 116 -7.81 22.65 20.40
CA TRP A 116 -7.52 21.38 21.07
C TRP A 116 -7.74 20.18 20.13
N LEU A 117 -8.86 20.14 19.41
CA LEU A 117 -9.14 19.13 18.40
C LEU A 117 -8.11 19.18 17.28
N GLN A 118 -7.72 20.36 16.80
CA GLN A 118 -6.66 20.51 15.80
C GLN A 118 -5.32 20.05 16.36
N LYS A 119 -4.95 20.35 17.61
CA LYS A 119 -3.70 19.84 18.21
C LYS A 119 -3.74 18.31 18.39
N SER A 120 -4.89 17.75 18.72
CA SER A 120 -5.08 16.31 18.93
C SER A 120 -5.12 15.56 17.59
N LEU A 121 -5.87 16.08 16.61
CA LEU A 121 -5.87 15.59 15.23
C LEU A 121 -4.51 15.78 14.59
N THR A 122 -3.84 16.94 14.64
CA THR A 122 -2.51 17.09 14.02
C THR A 122 -1.44 16.20 14.68
N ARG A 123 -1.60 15.83 15.95
CA ARG A 123 -0.72 14.82 16.59
C ARG A 123 -1.07 13.38 16.19
N ARG A 124 -2.34 13.08 15.89
CA ARG A 124 -2.79 11.74 15.48
C ARG A 124 -2.79 11.53 13.95
N PHE A 125 -2.85 12.61 13.18
CA PHE A 125 -2.92 12.70 11.72
C PHE A 125 -1.68 13.42 11.14
N SER A 126 -0.62 13.66 11.93
CA SER A 126 0.67 14.13 11.37
C SER A 126 1.14 13.19 10.26
N HIS A 127 0.91 11.89 10.43
CA HIS A 127 1.15 10.81 9.47
C HIS A 127 0.09 10.69 8.37
N LEU A 128 -0.81 11.66 8.20
CA LEU A 128 -1.87 11.65 7.18
C LEU A 128 -1.83 12.92 6.32
N ASN A 129 -0.73 13.67 6.37
CA ASN A 129 -0.43 14.65 5.33
C ASN A 129 -0.11 13.89 4.04
N PRO A 130 -0.89 14.07 2.96
CA PRO A 130 -0.58 13.46 1.66
C PRO A 130 0.80 13.88 1.16
N ASP A 131 1.23 15.10 1.50
CA ASP A 131 2.56 15.64 1.18
C ASP A 131 3.72 14.87 1.84
N GLN A 132 3.46 14.09 2.90
CA GLN A 132 4.47 13.23 3.54
C GLN A 132 4.62 11.88 2.84
N TYR A 133 3.67 11.48 1.98
CA TYR A 133 3.75 10.25 1.18
C TYR A 133 3.95 10.60 -0.29
N ASN A 134 5.11 11.15 -0.60
CA ASN A 134 5.54 11.34 -1.97
C ASN A 134 6.76 10.47 -2.25
N GLY A 135 6.88 9.99 -3.49
CA GLY A 135 7.96 9.09 -3.89
C GLY A 135 7.56 7.62 -3.84
N ALA A 136 6.59 7.21 -4.68
CA ALA A 136 6.24 5.81 -4.82
C ALA A 136 7.40 5.01 -5.43
N CYS A 137 7.83 3.93 -4.78
CA CYS A 137 8.88 3.05 -5.28
C CYS A 137 8.34 2.13 -6.38
N LEU A 138 8.95 2.14 -7.55
CA LEU A 138 8.63 1.20 -8.63
C LEU A 138 9.44 -0.09 -8.41
N LEU A 139 8.78 -1.07 -7.78
CA LEU A 139 9.37 -2.38 -7.50
C LEU A 139 9.43 -3.26 -8.75
N GLY A 140 10.35 -4.23 -8.74
CA GLY A 140 10.53 -5.19 -9.84
C GLY A 140 11.48 -4.73 -10.94
N LEU A 141 12.06 -3.52 -10.83
CA LEU A 141 13.11 -3.02 -11.72
C LEU A 141 14.50 -3.42 -11.18
N ARG A 142 15.50 -3.45 -12.07
CA ARG A 142 16.90 -3.74 -11.71
C ARG A 142 17.58 -2.63 -10.91
N GLY A 143 16.94 -1.48 -10.76
CA GLY A 143 17.46 -0.34 -10.02
C GLY A 143 16.35 0.38 -9.27
N THR A 144 16.74 1.23 -8.32
CA THR A 144 15.81 2.04 -7.53
C THR A 144 15.21 3.14 -8.40
N VAL A 145 13.90 3.09 -8.61
CA VAL A 145 13.17 4.16 -9.30
C VAL A 145 12.05 4.66 -8.40
N ILE A 146 12.09 5.95 -8.07
CA ILE A 146 11.10 6.62 -7.25
C ILE A 146 10.29 7.59 -8.12
N LYS A 147 8.96 7.45 -8.10
CA LYS A 147 8.04 8.35 -8.80
C LYS A 147 7.49 9.40 -7.82
N SER A 148 7.87 10.64 -8.03
CA SER A 148 7.22 11.80 -7.39
C SER A 148 5.94 12.19 -8.12
N HIS A 149 4.94 12.68 -7.39
CA HIS A 149 3.76 13.28 -8.00
C HIS A 149 4.14 14.59 -8.70
N GLY A 150 3.62 14.84 -9.92
CA GLY A 150 3.86 16.07 -10.66
C GLY A 150 3.38 17.38 -10.01
N ALA A 151 2.50 17.31 -9.00
CA ALA A 151 2.06 18.47 -8.23
C ALA A 151 2.82 18.64 -6.90
N ALA A 152 3.92 17.93 -6.70
CA ALA A 152 4.69 17.94 -5.46
C ALA A 152 5.38 19.29 -5.22
N ASN A 153 5.24 19.81 -3.99
CA ASN A 153 6.01 20.97 -3.52
C ASN A 153 7.46 20.58 -3.13
N GLN A 154 8.31 21.57 -2.84
CA GLN A 154 9.72 21.34 -2.49
C GLN A 154 9.92 20.33 -1.35
N ARG A 155 9.07 20.37 -0.32
CA ARG A 155 9.14 19.44 0.81
C ARG A 155 8.80 18.03 0.38
N ALA A 156 7.70 17.85 -0.35
CA ALA A 156 7.30 16.55 -0.88
C ALA A 156 8.36 15.97 -1.83
N PHE A 157 9.03 16.79 -2.63
CA PHE A 157 10.13 16.33 -3.49
C PHE A 157 11.36 15.91 -2.68
N ALA A 158 11.72 16.65 -1.62
CA ALA A 158 12.79 16.26 -0.71
C ALA A 158 12.51 14.90 -0.05
N VAL A 159 11.27 14.66 0.40
CA VAL A 159 10.84 13.35 0.93
C VAL A 159 11.04 12.23 -0.11
N ALA A 160 10.71 12.46 -1.38
CA ALA A 160 10.93 11.47 -2.43
C ALA A 160 12.42 11.16 -2.66
N ILE A 161 13.31 12.15 -2.50
CA ILE A 161 14.77 11.95 -2.55
C ILE A 161 15.23 11.15 -1.33
N GLU A 162 14.77 11.47 -0.13
CA GLU A 162 15.09 10.70 1.09
C GLU A 162 14.67 9.23 0.94
N GLN A 163 13.49 8.96 0.39
CA GLN A 163 13.03 7.61 0.06
C GLN A 163 13.96 6.92 -0.94
N ALA A 164 14.42 7.62 -1.98
CA ALA A 164 15.37 7.07 -2.95
C ALA A 164 16.71 6.70 -2.29
N VAL A 165 17.24 7.58 -1.43
CA VAL A 165 18.48 7.35 -0.68
C VAL A 165 18.34 6.13 0.21
N GLN A 166 17.24 6.02 0.98
CA GLN A 166 16.99 4.86 1.83
C GLN A 166 16.91 3.56 1.02
N ALA A 167 16.16 3.55 -0.08
CA ALA A 167 16.01 2.36 -0.92
C ALA A 167 17.35 1.92 -1.56
N VAL A 168 18.23 2.86 -1.91
CA VAL A 168 19.59 2.56 -2.41
C VAL A 168 20.48 2.04 -1.29
N GLN A 169 20.54 2.71 -0.13
CA GLN A 169 21.37 2.30 1.00
C GLN A 169 21.02 0.91 1.50
N ARG A 170 19.74 0.56 1.48
CA ARG A 170 19.23 -0.75 1.92
C ARG A 170 19.25 -1.82 0.82
N GLN A 171 19.68 -1.47 -0.39
CA GLN A 171 19.81 -2.38 -1.53
C GLN A 171 18.50 -3.13 -1.83
N VAL A 172 17.37 -2.39 -1.83
CA VAL A 172 16.02 -2.95 -1.97
C VAL A 172 15.87 -3.85 -3.21
N PRO A 173 16.33 -3.46 -4.43
CA PRO A 173 16.24 -4.34 -5.60
C PRO A 173 16.97 -5.67 -5.42
N GLN A 174 18.15 -5.67 -4.79
CA GLN A 174 18.94 -6.87 -4.55
C GLN A 174 18.27 -7.79 -3.52
N ARG A 175 17.74 -7.22 -2.42
CA ARG A 175 17.02 -8.00 -1.41
C ARG A 175 15.73 -8.61 -1.96
N ILE A 176 15.01 -7.86 -2.80
CA ILE A 176 13.85 -8.37 -3.53
C ILE A 176 14.25 -9.54 -4.43
N ALA A 177 15.31 -9.39 -5.23
CA ALA A 177 15.78 -10.45 -6.12
C ALA A 177 16.14 -11.71 -5.33
N ALA A 178 16.92 -11.57 -4.25
CA ALA A 178 17.30 -12.68 -3.38
C ALA A 178 16.08 -13.38 -2.75
N ARG A 179 15.08 -12.61 -2.29
CA ARG A 179 13.85 -13.19 -1.73
C ARG A 179 13.04 -13.92 -2.80
N LEU A 180 12.91 -13.35 -3.99
CA LEU A 180 12.21 -14.01 -5.10
C LEU A 180 12.90 -15.30 -5.54
N GLU A 181 14.24 -15.31 -5.63
CA GLU A 181 15.02 -16.52 -5.95
C GLU A 181 14.86 -17.61 -4.90
N SER A 182 14.74 -17.25 -3.61
CA SER A 182 14.51 -18.22 -2.54
C SER A 182 13.14 -18.91 -2.62
N VAL A 183 12.14 -18.22 -3.18
CA VAL A 183 10.77 -18.74 -3.35
C VAL A 183 10.62 -19.46 -4.69
N TYR A 184 11.29 -18.95 -5.73
CA TYR A 184 11.26 -19.46 -7.10
C TYR A 184 12.70 -19.78 -7.56
N PRO A 185 13.29 -20.90 -7.10
CA PRO A 185 14.60 -21.31 -7.56
C PRO A 185 14.59 -21.49 -9.08
N ALA A 186 15.72 -21.17 -9.74
CA ALA A 186 15.85 -21.19 -11.20
C ALA A 186 15.28 -22.48 -11.81
N GLY A 187 14.24 -22.35 -12.64
CA GLY A 187 13.47 -23.48 -13.20
C GLY A 187 11.98 -23.46 -12.87
N PHE A 188 11.49 -22.50 -12.08
CA PHE A 188 10.05 -22.36 -11.83
C PHE A 188 9.32 -21.73 -13.04
N GLU A 189 8.69 -22.55 -13.86
CA GLU A 189 7.69 -22.09 -14.82
C GLU A 189 6.46 -21.60 -14.03
N LEU A 190 6.12 -20.31 -14.17
CA LEU A 190 4.80 -19.84 -13.79
C LEU A 190 3.81 -20.63 -14.63
N LEU A 191 2.89 -21.34 -13.98
CA LEU A 191 1.79 -22.01 -14.66
C LEU A 191 0.98 -20.95 -15.41
N ASP A 192 1.32 -20.72 -16.67
CA ASP A 192 0.48 -19.96 -17.59
C ASP A 192 -0.81 -20.78 -17.73
N GLY A 193 -1.88 -20.24 -17.16
CA GLY A 193 -3.24 -20.76 -17.29
C GLY A 193 -3.65 -20.74 -18.76
N GLY A 194 -3.37 -21.83 -19.46
CA GLY A 194 -3.56 -21.88 -20.90
C GLY A 194 -3.13 -23.19 -21.53
N LYS A 195 -3.68 -24.32 -21.09
CA LYS A 195 -3.80 -25.50 -21.98
C LYS A 195 -5.23 -26.00 -22.00
N SER A 196 -5.92 -25.55 -23.05
CA SER A 196 -7.07 -26.19 -23.67
C SER A 196 -6.91 -27.70 -23.65
N GLY A 197 -7.72 -28.38 -22.85
CA GLY A 197 -7.92 -29.82 -22.94
C GLY A 197 -8.70 -30.11 -24.21
N THR A 198 -8.00 -30.43 -25.29
CA THR A 198 -8.59 -31.18 -26.40
C THR A 198 -8.55 -32.65 -25.98
N LEU A 199 -9.67 -33.13 -25.41
CA LEU A 199 -9.90 -34.55 -25.20
C LEU A 199 -10.18 -35.20 -26.56
N ARG A 200 -9.48 -36.31 -26.81
CA ARG A 200 -9.89 -37.35 -27.75
C ARG A 200 -11.14 -38.05 -27.23
#